data_AF-A0A1M7Y9X1-F1
#
_entry.id   AF-A0A1M7Y9X1-F1
#
_cell.length_a   1.000
_cell.length_b   1.000
_cell.length_c   1.000
_cell.angle_alpha   90.00
_cell.angle_beta   90.00
_cell.angle_gamma   90.00
#
_symmetry.space_group_name_H-M   'P 1'
#
loop_
_entity.id
_entity.type
_entity.pdbx_description
1 polymer ?
#
loop_
_entity_poly.entity_id
_entity_poly.type
_entity_poly.pdbx_seq_one_letter_code
_entity_poly.pdbx_strand_id
1 'polypeptide(L)'
;MAGKLEDGIAFHVYYSNKVFGYKGSTIAQLDLDDTSGYGPETITLTLKADIPGTYRYIVHDYTNRTSFTSNALSLSGASVKIYRGNDLIMTYNVPINERGNLWRVFEINNGVINTLNTMSYQSSSDDIN
;
A
#
# COMPACT_ATOMS: atom_id res chain seq x y z
N MET A 1 -3.88 1.31 1.19
CA MET A 1 -3.03 1.97 2.22
C MET A 1 -3.87 2.25 3.45
N ALA A 2 -3.41 1.80 4.61
CA ALA A 2 -4.07 2.06 5.87
C ALA A 2 -3.16 2.88 6.78
N GLY A 3 -3.73 3.56 7.76
CA GLY A 3 -2.94 4.31 8.72
C GLY A 3 -3.77 4.79 9.90
N LYS A 4 -3.06 5.32 10.89
CA LYS A 4 -3.62 5.90 12.11
C LYS A 4 -2.88 7.19 12.44
N LEU A 5 -3.63 8.28 12.57
CA LEU A 5 -3.12 9.58 13.00
C LEU A 5 -2.78 9.55 14.49
N GLU A 6 -1.95 10.48 14.96
CA GLU A 6 -1.59 10.58 16.39
C GLU A 6 -2.81 10.76 17.32
N ASP A 7 -3.88 11.42 16.87
CA ASP A 7 -5.11 11.59 17.64
C ASP A 7 -6.00 10.33 17.69
N GLY A 8 -5.52 9.25 17.06
CA GLY A 8 -6.15 7.94 17.11
C GLY A 8 -7.09 7.63 15.94
N ILE A 9 -7.32 8.57 15.03
CA ILE A 9 -8.18 8.36 13.87
C ILE A 9 -7.51 7.40 12.89
N ALA A 10 -8.13 6.26 12.66
CA ALA A 10 -7.72 5.28 11.65
C ALA A 10 -8.38 5.57 10.30
N PHE A 11 -7.69 5.23 9.22
CA PHE A 11 -8.20 5.34 7.86
C PHE A 11 -7.70 4.23 6.95
N HIS A 12 -8.44 3.99 5.87
CA HIS A 12 -8.05 3.07 4.81
C HIS A 12 -8.42 3.69 3.46
N VAL A 13 -7.40 3.95 2.63
CA VAL A 13 -7.55 4.37 1.22
C VAL A 13 -7.29 3.18 0.30
N TYR A 14 -8.27 2.85 -0.54
CA TYR A 14 -8.26 1.74 -1.49
C TYR A 14 -9.25 2.01 -2.65
N TYR A 15 -9.42 1.06 -3.58
CA TYR A 15 -10.18 1.28 -4.82
C TYR A 15 -11.62 1.78 -4.60
N SER A 16 -12.34 1.34 -3.56
CA SER A 16 -13.69 1.85 -3.24
C SER A 16 -13.70 3.11 -2.36
N ASN A 17 -12.61 3.38 -1.63
CA ASN A 17 -12.48 4.56 -0.77
C ASN A 17 -11.20 5.32 -1.12
N LYS A 18 -11.29 6.20 -2.11
CA LYS A 18 -10.10 6.77 -2.78
C LYS A 18 -9.48 7.96 -2.06
N VAL A 19 -10.17 8.60 -1.12
CA VAL A 19 -9.71 9.85 -0.49
C VAL A 19 -9.91 9.79 1.01
N PHE A 20 -8.90 10.20 1.77
CA PHE A 20 -9.01 10.49 3.18
C PHE A 20 -8.62 11.94 3.46
N GLY A 21 -9.54 12.68 4.07
CA GLY A 21 -9.35 14.07 4.50
C GLY A 21 -9.36 14.20 6.02
N TYR A 22 -8.55 15.12 6.53
CA TYR A 22 -8.46 15.43 7.95
C TYR A 22 -8.22 16.93 8.15
N LYS A 23 -8.98 17.55 9.06
CA LYS A 23 -8.91 19.01 9.37
C LYS A 23 -8.90 19.92 8.13
N GLY A 24 -9.74 19.61 7.14
CA GLY A 24 -9.86 20.39 5.91
C GLY A 24 -8.74 20.19 4.88
N SER A 25 -7.83 19.24 5.10
CA SER A 25 -6.78 18.84 4.15
C SER A 25 -6.97 17.41 3.68
N THR A 26 -6.77 17.14 2.39
CA THR A 26 -6.57 15.78 1.89
C THR A 26 -5.23 15.25 2.39
N ILE A 27 -5.25 14.13 3.12
CA ILE A 27 -4.06 13.50 3.69
C ILE A 27 -3.57 12.37 2.81
N ALA A 28 -4.50 11.53 2.33
CA ALA A 28 -4.20 10.43 1.44
C ALA A 28 -5.19 10.40 0.28
N GLN A 29 -4.71 10.20 -0.95
CA GLN A 29 -5.55 10.07 -2.14
C GLN A 29 -4.99 9.03 -3.11
N LEU A 30 -5.88 8.20 -3.63
CA LEU A 30 -5.67 7.30 -4.76
C LEU A 30 -6.06 8.00 -6.06
N ASP A 31 -5.10 8.20 -6.96
CA ASP A 31 -5.28 9.06 -8.14
C ASP A 31 -5.63 8.29 -9.43
N LEU A 32 -4.95 7.17 -9.70
CA LEU A 32 -5.15 6.40 -10.93
C LEU A 32 -5.37 4.92 -10.60
N ASP A 33 -6.41 4.38 -11.20
CA ASP A 33 -6.82 2.98 -11.09
C ASP A 33 -7.10 2.50 -12.51
N ASP A 34 -6.08 1.99 -13.20
CA ASP A 34 -6.30 1.32 -14.49
C ASP A 34 -6.71 -0.13 -14.21
N THR A 35 -8.02 -0.34 -14.10
CA THR A 35 -8.65 -1.65 -13.88
C THR A 35 -8.91 -2.41 -15.18
N SER A 36 -8.50 -1.88 -16.34
CA SER A 36 -9.04 -2.29 -17.63
C SER A 36 -8.13 -3.18 -18.49
N GLY A 37 -6.94 -3.57 -18.02
CA GLY A 37 -6.00 -4.35 -18.83
C GLY A 37 -5.01 -5.25 -18.09
N TYR A 38 -4.37 -6.16 -18.85
CA TYR A 38 -3.19 -6.92 -18.43
C TYR A 38 -1.97 -5.99 -18.46
N GLY A 39 -1.81 -5.19 -17.42
CA GLY A 39 -0.66 -4.32 -17.20
C GLY A 39 -0.43 -4.10 -15.71
N PRO A 40 0.73 -3.57 -15.29
CA PRO A 40 0.95 -3.25 -13.89
C PRO A 40 -0.05 -2.18 -13.43
N GLU A 41 -0.94 -2.54 -12.51
CA GLU A 41 -1.85 -1.63 -11.82
C GLU A 41 -1.02 -0.54 -11.11
N THR A 42 -0.92 0.64 -11.73
CA THR A 42 -0.12 1.74 -11.19
C THR A 42 -0.98 2.55 -10.24
N ILE A 43 -0.91 2.22 -8.97
CA ILE A 43 -1.56 2.97 -7.90
C ILE A 43 -0.63 4.12 -7.48
N THR A 44 -1.04 5.35 -7.80
CA THR A 44 -0.42 6.56 -7.26
C THR A 44 -1.14 6.95 -5.98
N LEU A 45 -0.41 6.91 -4.86
CA LEU A 45 -0.89 7.42 -3.59
C LEU A 45 -0.07 8.64 -3.16
N THR A 46 -0.76 9.75 -2.96
CA THR A 46 -0.17 10.96 -2.39
C THR A 46 -0.45 11.00 -0.89
N LEU A 47 0.60 11.06 -0.06
CA LEU A 47 0.50 11.18 1.39
C LEU A 47 1.16 12.48 1.88
N LYS A 48 0.45 13.23 2.73
CA LYS A 48 1.07 14.27 3.57
C LYS A 48 1.81 13.67 4.76
N ALA A 49 3.03 13.19 4.51
CA ALA A 49 3.86 12.49 5.50
C ALA A 49 4.41 13.40 6.64
N ASP A 50 4.22 14.71 6.53
CA ASP A 50 4.46 15.70 7.58
C ASP A 50 3.40 15.67 8.69
N ILE A 51 2.24 15.04 8.44
CA ILE A 51 1.26 14.78 9.48
C ILE A 51 1.75 13.61 10.34
N PRO A 52 1.93 13.80 11.66
CA PRO A 52 2.32 12.72 12.56
C PRO A 52 1.31 11.56 12.58
N GLY A 53 1.83 10.34 12.67
CA GLY A 53 1.04 9.12 12.61
C GLY A 53 1.84 7.93 12.07
N THR A 54 1.16 6.77 12.04
CA THR A 54 1.68 5.54 11.45
C THR A 54 0.88 5.21 10.21
N TYR A 55 1.58 4.96 9.10
CA TYR A 55 0.97 4.69 7.81
C TYR A 55 1.62 3.48 7.13
N ARG A 56 0.83 2.61 6.50
CA ARG A 56 1.31 1.38 5.86
C ARG A 56 0.86 1.29 4.42
N TYR A 57 1.83 1.03 3.54
CA TYR A 57 1.55 0.69 2.16
C TYR A 57 1.66 -0.82 1.95
N ILE A 58 0.58 -1.40 1.45
CA ILE A 58 0.39 -2.84 1.29
C ILE A 58 -0.18 -3.07 -0.11
N VAL A 59 0.33 -4.08 -0.81
CA VAL A 59 -0.22 -4.59 -2.05
C VAL A 59 -0.92 -5.91 -1.76
N HIS A 60 -2.17 -6.06 -2.20
CA HIS A 60 -2.97 -7.27 -1.97
C HIS A 60 -3.49 -7.82 -3.29
N ASP A 61 -3.11 -9.06 -3.59
CA ASP A 61 -3.65 -9.85 -4.68
C ASP A 61 -5.03 -10.40 -4.29
N TYR A 62 -6.06 -9.60 -4.60
CA TYR A 62 -7.46 -9.93 -4.34
C TYR A 62 -7.98 -11.09 -5.17
N THR A 63 -7.40 -11.33 -6.35
CA THR A 63 -7.79 -12.42 -7.25
C THR A 63 -7.47 -13.76 -6.61
N ASN A 64 -6.30 -13.88 -5.97
CA ASN A 64 -5.86 -15.10 -5.30
C ASN A 64 -6.13 -15.10 -3.79
N ARG A 65 -7.09 -14.29 -3.30
CA ARG A 65 -7.38 -14.12 -1.87
C ARG A 65 -7.80 -15.40 -1.13
N THR A 66 -8.24 -16.44 -1.84
CA THR A 66 -8.65 -17.73 -1.28
C THR A 66 -7.57 -18.81 -1.43
N SER A 67 -6.43 -18.50 -2.05
CA SER A 67 -5.35 -19.45 -2.34
C SER A 67 -4.15 -19.27 -1.40
N PHE A 68 -4.15 -20.00 -0.28
CA PHE A 68 -3.08 -20.01 0.73
C PHE A 68 -1.71 -20.48 0.21
N THR A 69 -1.65 -20.98 -1.02
CA THR A 69 -0.42 -21.50 -1.64
C THR A 69 -0.01 -20.72 -2.88
N SER A 70 -0.74 -19.65 -3.23
CA SER A 70 -0.42 -18.83 -4.39
C SER A 70 0.94 -18.15 -4.23
N ASN A 71 1.70 -18.15 -5.32
CA ASN A 71 2.90 -17.35 -5.54
C ASN A 71 2.67 -16.32 -6.67
N ALA A 72 1.43 -16.09 -7.09
CA ALA A 72 1.13 -15.21 -8.21
C ALA A 72 1.65 -13.78 -7.97
N LEU A 73 1.47 -13.25 -6.75
CA LEU A 73 1.98 -11.94 -6.39
C LEU A 73 3.51 -11.87 -6.43
N SER A 74 4.23 -12.88 -5.91
CA SER A 74 5.70 -12.90 -5.96
C SER A 74 6.26 -13.07 -7.38
N LEU A 75 5.49 -13.67 -8.28
CA LEU A 75 5.84 -13.82 -9.70
C LEU A 75 5.36 -12.67 -10.59
N SER A 76 4.63 -11.70 -10.04
CA SER A 76 4.06 -10.58 -10.80
C SER A 76 5.09 -9.59 -11.35
N GLY A 77 6.28 -9.55 -10.75
CA GLY A 77 7.28 -8.51 -11.03
C GLY A 77 6.89 -7.12 -10.52
N ALA A 78 5.91 -7.02 -9.61
CA ALA A 78 5.47 -5.76 -9.05
C ALA A 78 6.62 -4.98 -8.37
N SER A 79 6.56 -3.66 -8.50
CA SER A 79 7.49 -2.75 -7.82
C SER A 79 6.75 -1.53 -7.29
N VAL A 80 7.26 -0.96 -6.19
CA VAL A 80 6.76 0.27 -5.58
C VAL A 80 7.86 1.30 -5.58
N LYS A 81 7.58 2.48 -6.12
CA LYS A 81 8.50 3.62 -6.18
C LYS A 81 7.98 4.72 -5.27
N ILE A 82 8.82 5.22 -4.37
CA ILE A 82 8.46 6.29 -3.44
C ILE A 82 9.13 7.58 -3.88
N TYR A 83 8.32 8.61 -4.07
CA TYR A 83 8.79 9.94 -4.40
C TYR A 83 8.55 10.91 -3.24
N ARG A 84 9.47 11.85 -3.06
CA ARG A 84 9.29 13.04 -2.20
C ARG A 84 9.43 14.27 -3.08
N GLY A 85 8.33 14.95 -3.35
CA GLY A 85 8.29 15.94 -4.44
C GLY A 85 8.59 15.24 -5.76
N ASN A 86 9.62 15.68 -6.47
CA ASN A 86 10.07 15.07 -7.73
C ASN A 86 11.18 14.02 -7.56
N ASP A 87 11.73 13.86 -6.36
CA ASP A 87 12.86 12.97 -6.13
C ASP A 87 12.40 11.54 -5.82
N LEU A 88 12.90 10.57 -6.59
CA LEU A 88 12.76 9.15 -6.29
C LEU A 88 13.68 8.81 -5.11
N ILE A 89 13.10 8.50 -3.95
CA ILE A 89 13.86 8.23 -2.72
C ILE A 89 13.97 6.73 -2.39
N MET A 90 13.10 5.89 -2.96
CA MET A 90 13.11 4.45 -2.70
C MET A 90 12.44 3.66 -3.81
N THR A 91 12.91 2.44 -4.04
CA THR A 91 12.25 1.43 -4.87
C THR A 91 12.25 0.10 -4.14
N TYR A 92 11.08 -0.53 -4.07
CA TYR A 92 10.90 -1.87 -3.54
C TYR A 92 10.42 -2.79 -4.65
N ASN A 93 11.00 -3.99 -4.72
CA ASN A 93 10.55 -5.04 -5.61
C ASN A 93 9.85 -6.12 -4.79
N VAL A 94 8.79 -6.69 -5.34
CA VAL A 94 8.06 -7.78 -4.67
C VAL A 94 9.04 -8.93 -4.35
N PRO A 95 8.99 -9.51 -3.14
CA PRO A 95 9.79 -10.69 -2.81
C PRO A 95 9.49 -11.84 -3.77
N ILE A 96 10.54 -12.43 -4.34
CA ILE A 96 10.42 -13.49 -5.34
C ILE A 96 10.37 -14.87 -4.68
N ASN A 97 9.67 -15.82 -5.31
CA ASN A 97 9.54 -17.21 -4.85
C ASN A 97 8.90 -17.38 -3.45
N GLU A 98 8.18 -16.38 -2.97
CA GLU A 98 7.44 -16.45 -1.72
C GLU A 98 5.96 -16.76 -1.95
N ARG A 99 5.36 -17.54 -1.04
CA ARG A 99 3.92 -17.77 -1.01
C ARG A 99 3.25 -16.65 -0.24
N GLY A 100 2.12 -16.19 -0.75
CA GLY A 100 1.35 -15.12 -0.14
C GLY A 100 0.58 -14.34 -1.17
N ASN A 101 -0.45 -13.65 -0.70
CA ASN A 101 -1.25 -12.74 -1.51
C ASN A 101 -1.12 -11.29 -0.99
N LEU A 102 -0.44 -11.05 0.12
CA LEU A 102 -0.31 -9.73 0.73
C LEU A 102 1.15 -9.38 0.93
N TRP A 103 1.60 -8.33 0.25
CA TRP A 103 2.94 -7.77 0.33
C TRP A 103 2.93 -6.50 1.18
N ARG A 104 3.56 -6.55 2.36
CA ARG A 104 3.80 -5.38 3.22
C ARG A 104 5.06 -4.68 2.72
N VAL A 105 4.90 -3.51 2.12
CA VAL A 105 6.00 -2.84 1.42
C VAL A 105 6.83 -2.01 2.40
N PHE A 106 6.21 -1.03 3.01
CA PHE A 106 6.84 -0.13 3.98
C PHE A 106 5.82 0.41 4.99
N GLU A 107 6.35 0.96 6.08
CA GLU A 107 5.62 1.73 7.07
C GLU A 107 6.25 3.13 7.17
N ILE A 108 5.45 4.16 7.41
CA ILE A 108 5.91 5.50 7.78
C ILE A 108 5.49 5.71 9.23
N ASN A 109 6.45 5.99 10.11
CA ASN A 109 6.21 6.38 11.49
C ASN A 109 6.71 7.80 11.70
N ASN A 110 5.80 8.75 11.90
CA ASN A 110 6.10 10.16 12.13
C ASN A 110 7.09 10.72 11.08
N GLY A 111 6.79 10.46 9.80
CA GLY A 111 7.60 10.91 8.66
C GLY A 111 8.83 10.05 8.35
N VAL A 112 9.16 9.05 9.18
CA VAL A 112 10.29 8.13 8.97
C VAL A 112 9.82 6.87 8.25
N ILE A 113 10.39 6.58 7.07
CA ILE A 113 10.11 5.36 6.32
C ILE A 113 10.88 4.19 6.94
N ASN A 114 10.17 3.12 7.27
CA ASN A 114 10.68 1.84 7.72
C ASN A 114 10.37 0.79 6.64
N THR A 115 11.41 0.13 6.13
CA THR A 115 11.24 -0.98 5.19
C THR A 115 10.61 -2.18 5.89
N LEU A 116 9.58 -2.77 5.27
CA LEU A 116 9.05 -4.06 5.69
C LEU A 116 9.45 -5.13 4.67
N ASN A 117 9.03 -4.93 3.42
CA ASN A 117 9.28 -5.81 2.28
C ASN A 117 9.08 -7.32 2.55
N THR A 118 7.93 -7.69 3.12
CA THR A 118 7.60 -9.08 3.49
C THR A 118 6.31 -9.56 2.83
N MET A 119 6.26 -10.86 2.49
CA MET A 119 5.02 -11.53 2.08
C MET A 119 4.30 -12.18 3.25
N SER A 120 2.98 -12.16 3.16
CA SER A 120 2.08 -12.85 4.07
C SER A 120 0.81 -13.27 3.33
N TYR A 121 -0.08 -13.94 4.04
CA TYR A 121 -1.38 -14.32 3.54
C TYR A 121 -2.50 -13.59 4.29
N GLN A 122 -3.46 -13.06 3.55
CA GLN A 122 -4.67 -12.46 4.09
C GLN A 122 -5.89 -12.79 3.23
N SER A 123 -6.94 -13.34 3.87
CA SER A 123 -8.18 -13.73 3.18
C SER A 123 -9.26 -12.64 3.17
N SER A 124 -9.18 -11.66 4.07
CA SER A 124 -10.16 -10.58 4.22
C SER A 124 -9.51 -9.19 4.10
N SER A 125 -10.14 -8.27 3.37
CA SER A 125 -9.74 -6.85 3.33
C SER A 125 -9.82 -6.16 4.68
N ASP A 126 -10.75 -6.60 5.54
CA ASP A 126 -11.07 -5.95 6.81
C ASP A 126 -9.95 -6.12 7.84
N ASP A 127 -9.11 -7.14 7.66
CA ASP A 127 -7.96 -7.42 8.51
C ASP A 127 -6.67 -6.70 8.04
N ILE A 128 -6.76 -5.84 7.03
CA ILE A 128 -5.63 -5.05 6.52
C ILE A 128 -5.57 -3.71 7.26
N ASN A 129 -4.95 -3.72 8.44
CA ASN A 129 -4.64 -2.53 9.25
C ASN A 129 -3.12 -2.39 9.53
#